data_AF-A0A711Y7X7-F1
#
_entry.id   AF-A0A711Y7X7-F1
#
_cell.length_a   1.000
_cell.length_b   1.000
_cell.length_c   1.000
_cell.angle_alpha   90.00
_cell.angle_beta   90.00
_cell.angle_gamma   90.00
#
_symmetry.space_group_name_H-M   'P 1'
#
loop_
_entity.id
_entity.type
_entity.pdbx_description
1 polymer ?
#
loop_
_entity_poly.entity_id
_entity_poly.type
_entity_poly.pdbx_seq_one_letter_code
_entity_poly.pdbx_strand_id
1 'polypeptide(L)'
;MKLAAFALTLIPGIAIASSWTSPGFPTFSTQETGRFTSHAALTKGTRALMLHIDQQCWQPSGAIKLNQMLSLKPCEGAPPQWRLFKDGDYTITVDTRSGTPTLLLSIKTEPERTAQLAYQCPVWDGSPLTLDVRQTFPEGTVVRDYYSGQTDTVQNGQITLQPADSHGLLLLERAETHASAPFNWRNATVYFVLTDRFRRWRRPAASARRWLPASAPAYIAISARPNATCSTRCARCCRT
;
A
#
# COMPACT_ATOMS: atom_id res chain seq x y z
N MET A 1 3.81 -54.91 -70.28
CA MET A 1 4.62 -54.09 -69.35
C MET A 1 3.74 -52.97 -68.81
N LYS A 2 3.48 -52.91 -67.50
CA LYS A 2 2.82 -51.77 -66.85
C LYS A 2 3.44 -51.62 -65.46
N LEU A 3 4.32 -50.63 -65.32
CA LEU A 3 4.99 -50.27 -64.08
C LEU A 3 4.03 -49.44 -63.23
N ALA A 4 3.70 -49.91 -62.04
CA ALA A 4 2.97 -49.14 -61.03
C ALA A 4 3.99 -48.48 -60.10
N ALA A 5 4.06 -47.16 -60.14
CA ALA A 5 4.90 -46.37 -59.25
C ALA A 5 4.14 -46.13 -57.93
N PHE A 6 4.68 -46.65 -56.83
CA PHE A 6 4.26 -46.33 -55.47
C PHE A 6 4.83 -44.95 -55.09
N ALA A 7 3.98 -43.95 -54.98
CA ALA A 7 4.34 -42.63 -54.47
C ALA A 7 4.37 -42.67 -52.94
N LEU A 8 5.56 -42.55 -52.35
CA LEU A 8 5.77 -42.43 -50.91
C LEU A 8 5.44 -40.99 -50.48
N THR A 9 4.32 -40.80 -49.80
CA THR A 9 3.94 -39.49 -49.24
C THR A 9 4.74 -39.20 -47.98
N LEU A 10 5.71 -38.29 -48.05
CA LEU A 10 6.34 -37.71 -46.86
C LEU A 10 5.30 -36.91 -46.06
N ILE A 11 5.02 -37.36 -44.85
CA ILE A 11 4.24 -36.60 -43.87
C ILE A 11 5.17 -35.53 -43.28
N PRO A 12 4.86 -34.22 -43.38
CA PRO A 12 5.65 -33.19 -42.72
C PRO A 12 5.58 -33.35 -41.20
N GLY A 13 6.73 -33.48 -40.55
CA GLY A 13 6.84 -33.51 -39.09
C GLY A 13 6.32 -32.21 -38.49
N ILE A 14 5.26 -32.30 -37.69
CA ILE A 14 4.76 -31.17 -36.91
C ILE A 14 5.80 -30.91 -35.81
N ALA A 15 6.57 -29.84 -35.95
CA ALA A 15 7.42 -29.34 -34.88
C ALA A 15 6.50 -28.79 -33.77
N ILE A 16 6.34 -29.54 -32.69
CA ILE A 16 5.66 -29.05 -31.49
C ILE A 16 6.63 -28.04 -30.86
N ALA A 17 6.39 -26.74 -31.06
CA ALA A 17 7.15 -25.73 -30.35
C ALA A 17 6.84 -25.89 -28.86
N SER A 18 7.86 -26.17 -28.06
CA SER A 18 7.69 -26.33 -26.63
C SER A 18 7.33 -24.98 -26.00
N SER A 19 6.14 -24.93 -25.43
CA SER A 19 5.57 -23.72 -24.86
C SER A 19 5.53 -23.83 -23.34
N TRP A 20 5.81 -22.71 -22.68
CA TRP A 20 5.56 -22.59 -21.24
C TRP A 20 4.07 -22.75 -20.92
N THR A 21 3.77 -23.36 -19.79
CA THR A 21 2.41 -23.54 -19.26
C THR A 21 2.38 -23.28 -17.76
N SER A 22 1.25 -22.78 -17.25
CA SER A 22 1.03 -22.53 -15.82
C SER A 22 -0.45 -22.77 -15.48
N PRO A 23 -0.78 -23.46 -14.38
CA PRO A 23 -2.17 -23.71 -14.01
C PRO A 23 -2.99 -22.42 -13.84
N GLY A 24 -4.12 -22.34 -14.55
CA GLY A 24 -4.99 -21.17 -14.54
C GLY A 24 -4.56 -20.05 -15.50
N PHE A 25 -3.59 -20.32 -16.37
CA PHE A 25 -3.22 -19.46 -17.49
C PHE A 25 -3.36 -20.23 -18.81
N PRO A 26 -3.76 -19.58 -19.90
CA PRO A 26 -3.62 -20.13 -21.25
C PRO A 26 -2.16 -20.44 -21.58
N THR A 27 -1.94 -21.23 -22.63
CA THR A 27 -0.60 -21.49 -23.19
C THR A 27 0.12 -20.18 -23.51
N PHE A 28 1.42 -20.12 -23.20
CA PHE A 28 2.20 -18.91 -23.37
C PHE A 28 2.48 -18.65 -24.85
N SER A 29 2.36 -17.39 -25.26
CA SER A 29 2.76 -16.92 -26.58
C SER A 29 4.15 -16.31 -26.54
N THR A 30 4.96 -16.58 -27.57
CA THR A 30 6.26 -15.93 -27.75
C THR A 30 6.05 -14.48 -28.19
N GLN A 31 6.52 -13.52 -27.38
CA GLN A 31 6.47 -12.09 -27.72
C GLN A 31 7.71 -11.69 -28.53
N GLU A 32 8.88 -12.16 -28.08
CA GLU A 32 10.19 -11.98 -28.72
C GLU A 32 11.01 -13.26 -28.46
N THR A 33 12.10 -13.48 -29.19
CA THR A 33 12.99 -14.64 -28.97
C THR A 33 13.42 -14.73 -27.51
N GLY A 34 13.06 -15.82 -26.84
CA GLY A 34 13.37 -16.05 -25.42
C GLY A 34 12.49 -15.30 -24.42
N ARG A 35 11.41 -14.64 -24.86
CA ARG A 35 10.41 -13.98 -24.00
C ARG A 35 9.01 -14.51 -24.29
N PHE A 36 8.40 -15.10 -23.26
CA PHE A 36 7.11 -15.78 -23.33
C PHE A 36 6.12 -15.12 -22.39
N THR A 37 4.90 -14.89 -22.86
CA THR A 37 3.88 -14.17 -22.08
C THR A 37 2.56 -14.94 -22.08
N SER A 38 1.87 -14.95 -20.94
CA SER A 38 0.49 -15.41 -20.81
C SER A 38 -0.31 -14.49 -19.91
N HIS A 39 -1.61 -14.38 -20.15
CA HIS A 39 -2.50 -13.48 -19.43
C HIS A 39 -3.79 -14.21 -19.02
N ALA A 40 -4.28 -13.94 -17.82
CA ALA A 40 -5.55 -14.50 -17.32
C ALA A 40 -6.21 -13.58 -16.29
N ALA A 41 -7.54 -13.52 -16.32
CA ALA A 41 -8.34 -12.90 -15.27
C ALA A 41 -8.37 -13.81 -14.04
N LEU A 42 -7.88 -13.32 -12.90
CA LEU A 42 -7.80 -14.10 -11.65
C LEU A 42 -8.54 -13.38 -10.52
N THR A 43 -9.17 -14.16 -9.66
CA THR A 43 -9.81 -13.67 -8.43
C THR A 43 -8.82 -13.59 -7.27
N LYS A 44 -9.09 -12.71 -6.32
CA LYS A 44 -8.41 -12.59 -5.03
C LYS A 44 -8.39 -13.94 -4.33
N GLY A 45 -7.24 -14.32 -3.79
CA GLY A 45 -7.06 -15.60 -3.13
C GLY A 45 -5.60 -16.00 -3.00
N THR A 46 -5.36 -17.22 -2.53
CA THR A 46 -4.04 -17.82 -2.49
C THR A 46 -4.03 -19.02 -3.42
N ARG A 47 -3.00 -19.15 -4.26
CA ARG A 47 -2.86 -20.25 -5.22
C ARG A 47 -1.42 -20.68 -5.38
N ALA A 48 -1.19 -21.94 -5.74
CA ALA A 48 0.14 -22.40 -6.13
C ALA A 48 0.57 -21.76 -7.45
N LEU A 49 1.85 -21.38 -7.56
CA LEU A 49 2.47 -20.91 -8.80
C LEU A 49 3.60 -21.84 -9.22
N MET A 50 3.38 -22.55 -10.33
CA MET A 50 4.37 -23.43 -10.96
C MET A 50 4.31 -23.23 -12.47
N LEU A 51 5.47 -23.30 -13.11
CA LEU A 51 5.59 -23.21 -14.56
C LEU A 51 6.16 -24.53 -15.10
N HIS A 52 5.72 -24.92 -16.29
CA HIS A 52 6.21 -26.13 -16.94
C HIS A 52 6.62 -25.83 -18.39
N ILE A 53 7.73 -26.43 -18.81
CA ILE A 53 8.19 -26.48 -20.20
C ILE A 53 8.88 -27.82 -20.42
N ASP A 54 8.60 -28.52 -21.52
CA ASP A 54 9.25 -29.79 -21.86
C ASP A 54 9.24 -30.84 -20.73
N GLN A 55 8.09 -30.98 -20.06
CA GLN A 55 7.89 -31.83 -18.87
C GLN A 55 8.73 -31.45 -17.63
N GLN A 56 9.55 -30.40 -17.71
CA GLN A 56 10.32 -29.86 -16.59
C GLN A 56 9.51 -28.84 -15.82
N CYS A 57 9.51 -28.97 -14.49
CA CYS A 57 8.84 -28.06 -13.57
C CYS A 57 9.80 -26.98 -13.05
N TRP A 58 9.32 -25.73 -13.05
CA TRP A 58 10.02 -24.54 -12.57
C TRP A 58 9.18 -23.78 -11.55
N GLN A 59 9.84 -23.24 -10.52
CA GLN A 59 9.23 -22.42 -9.48
C GLN A 59 10.08 -21.16 -9.19
N PRO A 60 9.48 -20.08 -8.67
CA PRO A 60 10.21 -18.91 -8.19
C PRO A 60 11.25 -19.28 -7.13
N SER A 61 12.46 -18.71 -7.22
CA SER A 61 13.54 -18.93 -6.24
C SER A 61 13.32 -18.21 -4.90
N GLY A 62 12.42 -17.23 -4.87
CA GLY A 62 12.15 -16.40 -3.70
C GLY A 62 10.68 -16.00 -3.57
N ALA A 63 10.41 -15.03 -2.68
CA ALA A 63 9.06 -14.56 -2.40
C ALA A 63 8.37 -13.98 -3.64
N ILE A 64 7.16 -14.45 -3.93
CA ILE A 64 6.37 -14.05 -5.10
C ILE A 64 5.87 -12.60 -4.91
N LYS A 65 6.34 -11.69 -5.77
CA LYS A 65 6.00 -10.26 -5.75
C LYS A 65 5.62 -9.79 -7.16
N LEU A 66 4.69 -8.84 -7.22
CA LEU A 66 4.33 -8.18 -8.48
C LEU A 66 5.40 -7.17 -8.88
N ASN A 67 5.57 -6.98 -10.19
CA ASN A 67 6.48 -6.04 -10.84
C ASN A 67 7.94 -6.18 -10.39
N GLN A 68 8.35 -7.40 -10.02
CA GLN A 68 9.72 -7.74 -9.67
C GLN A 68 10.17 -8.95 -10.48
N MET A 69 11.40 -8.89 -11.00
CA MET A 69 12.03 -10.02 -11.66
C MET A 69 12.46 -11.04 -10.61
N LEU A 70 12.03 -12.28 -10.79
CA LEU A 70 12.36 -13.40 -9.92
C LEU A 70 13.06 -14.48 -10.75
N SER A 71 14.21 -14.97 -10.30
CA SER A 71 14.81 -16.14 -10.93
C SER A 71 13.93 -17.37 -10.74
N LEU A 72 13.88 -18.24 -11.73
CA LEU A 72 13.26 -19.54 -11.64
C LEU A 72 14.30 -20.60 -11.30
N LYS A 73 13.90 -21.57 -10.47
CA LYS A 73 14.67 -22.76 -10.15
C LYS A 73 13.82 -24.02 -10.41
N PRO A 74 14.44 -25.20 -10.57
CA PRO A 74 13.69 -26.45 -10.60
C PRO A 74 12.76 -26.60 -9.40
N CYS A 75 11.61 -27.25 -9.61
CA CYS A 75 10.65 -27.50 -8.54
C CYS A 75 11.25 -28.41 -7.46
N GLU A 76 11.06 -28.00 -6.21
CA GLU A 76 11.56 -28.69 -5.01
C GLU A 76 10.52 -28.51 -3.90
N GLY A 77 10.14 -29.61 -3.24
CA GLY A 77 9.22 -29.58 -2.11
C GLY A 77 7.80 -29.11 -2.49
N ALA A 78 7.17 -28.38 -1.57
CA ALA A 78 5.80 -27.91 -1.75
C ALA A 78 5.73 -26.68 -2.68
N PRO A 79 4.72 -26.59 -3.58
CA PRO A 79 4.57 -25.46 -4.49
C PRO A 79 4.45 -24.12 -3.74
N PRO A 80 5.15 -23.06 -4.17
CA PRO A 80 5.11 -21.78 -3.51
C PRO A 80 3.73 -21.12 -3.71
N GLN A 81 3.24 -20.54 -2.62
CA GLN A 81 1.91 -19.95 -2.56
C GLN A 81 1.95 -18.48 -2.97
N TRP A 82 1.26 -18.14 -4.05
CA TRP A 82 1.06 -16.78 -4.52
C TRP A 82 -0.22 -16.21 -3.93
N ARG A 83 -0.11 -15.13 -3.16
CA ARG A 83 -1.25 -14.38 -2.63
C ARG A 83 -1.64 -13.24 -3.56
N LEU A 84 -2.83 -13.33 -4.13
CA LEU A 84 -3.47 -12.29 -4.93
C LEU A 84 -4.29 -11.40 -4.00
N PHE A 85 -3.97 -10.12 -3.95
CA PHE A 85 -4.60 -9.17 -3.03
C PHE A 85 -5.92 -8.57 -3.55
N LYS A 86 -6.17 -8.68 -4.86
CA LYS A 86 -7.38 -8.21 -5.53
C LYS A 86 -7.67 -9.05 -6.76
N ASP A 87 -8.87 -8.89 -7.31
CA ASP A 87 -9.23 -9.42 -8.63
C ASP A 87 -8.51 -8.59 -9.72
N GLY A 88 -8.23 -9.22 -10.87
CA GLY A 88 -7.82 -8.51 -12.07
C GLY A 88 -7.13 -9.36 -13.13
N ASP A 89 -6.67 -8.70 -14.18
CA ASP A 89 -5.98 -9.32 -15.31
C ASP A 89 -4.49 -9.44 -15.02
N TYR A 90 -4.03 -10.66 -14.74
CA TYR A 90 -2.63 -10.93 -14.43
C TYR A 90 -1.86 -11.35 -15.68
N THR A 91 -0.61 -10.93 -15.74
CA THR A 91 0.34 -11.29 -16.78
C THR A 91 1.50 -12.05 -16.16
N ILE A 92 1.86 -13.18 -16.75
CA ILE A 92 3.11 -13.88 -16.50
C ILE A 92 4.02 -13.65 -17.70
N THR A 93 5.21 -13.13 -17.46
CA THR A 93 6.29 -13.10 -18.45
C THR A 93 7.43 -14.00 -17.97
N VAL A 94 7.91 -14.89 -18.84
CA VAL A 94 9.11 -15.69 -18.65
C VAL A 94 10.17 -15.23 -19.64
N ASP A 95 11.37 -14.93 -19.16
CA ASP A 95 12.51 -14.50 -19.97
C ASP A 95 13.68 -15.46 -19.78
N THR A 96 14.14 -16.10 -20.85
CA THR A 96 15.20 -17.10 -20.87
C THR A 96 16.50 -16.59 -21.50
N ARG A 97 16.59 -15.29 -21.82
CA ARG A 97 17.71 -14.73 -22.59
C ARG A 97 19.03 -14.64 -21.82
N SER A 98 18.97 -14.67 -20.49
CA SER A 98 20.12 -14.54 -19.58
C SER A 98 20.70 -15.89 -19.11
N GLY A 99 20.28 -17.01 -19.70
CA GLY A 99 20.73 -18.36 -19.35
C GLY A 99 20.07 -18.95 -18.10
N THR A 100 19.64 -18.12 -17.14
CA THR A 100 18.72 -18.54 -16.06
C THR A 100 17.32 -17.97 -16.34
N PRO A 101 16.28 -18.80 -16.50
CA PRO A 101 14.93 -18.30 -16.72
C PRO A 101 14.48 -17.37 -15.58
N THR A 102 13.90 -16.23 -15.93
CA THR A 102 13.34 -15.26 -14.98
C THR A 102 11.86 -15.08 -15.20
N LEU A 103 11.16 -14.72 -14.13
CA LEU A 103 9.72 -14.54 -14.05
C LEU A 103 9.41 -13.09 -13.67
N LEU A 104 8.50 -12.47 -14.41
CA LEU A 104 7.86 -11.22 -14.05
C LEU A 104 6.34 -11.42 -13.99
N LEU A 105 5.77 -11.15 -12.82
CA LEU A 105 4.33 -11.10 -12.63
C LEU A 105 3.87 -9.66 -12.62
N SER A 106 2.94 -9.29 -13.48
CA SER A 106 2.32 -7.98 -13.45
C SER A 106 0.80 -8.12 -13.44
N ILE A 107 0.13 -7.04 -13.07
CA ILE A 107 -1.30 -6.89 -13.27
C ILE A 107 -1.48 -5.83 -14.35
N LYS A 108 -2.36 -6.08 -15.32
CA LYS A 108 -2.82 -5.03 -16.22
C LYS A 108 -3.59 -4.05 -15.35
N THR A 109 -2.89 -3.02 -14.92
CA THR A 109 -3.54 -1.80 -14.47
C THR A 109 -4.12 -1.21 -15.75
N GLU A 110 -5.43 -1.34 -15.94
CA GLU A 110 -6.10 -0.39 -16.82
C GLU A 110 -5.63 0.98 -16.36
N PRO A 111 -5.06 1.83 -17.23
CA PRO A 111 -4.71 3.17 -16.83
C PRO A 111 -5.98 3.71 -16.22
N GLU A 112 -5.94 3.89 -14.91
CA GLU A 112 -7.01 4.57 -14.22
C GLU A 112 -7.21 5.80 -15.08
N ARG A 113 -8.45 6.11 -15.42
CA ARG A 113 -8.77 7.40 -16.00
C ARG A 113 -8.55 8.44 -14.89
N THR A 114 -7.33 8.53 -14.36
CA THR A 114 -6.67 9.80 -14.08
C THR A 114 -6.69 10.56 -15.39
N ALA A 115 -7.88 11.06 -15.72
CA ALA A 115 -7.99 12.39 -16.26
C ALA A 115 -6.93 13.19 -15.52
N GLN A 116 -6.04 13.75 -16.30
CA GLN A 116 -4.89 14.53 -15.91
C GLN A 116 -5.39 15.76 -15.14
N LEU A 117 -5.87 15.56 -13.92
CA LEU A 117 -5.83 16.57 -12.90
C LEU A 117 -4.45 16.37 -12.32
N ALA A 118 -3.48 17.12 -12.86
CA ALA A 118 -2.38 17.54 -12.03
C ALA A 118 -3.04 18.16 -10.80
N TYR A 119 -3.12 17.41 -9.70
CA TYR A 119 -3.53 17.94 -8.42
C TYR A 119 -2.40 18.86 -7.98
N GLN A 120 -2.36 20.07 -8.54
CA GLN A 120 -1.63 21.16 -7.96
C GLN A 120 -2.37 21.44 -6.66
N CYS A 121 -1.78 21.10 -5.52
CA CYS A 121 -2.30 21.57 -4.25
C CYS A 121 -2.34 23.10 -4.35
N PRO A 122 -3.52 23.74 -4.27
CA PRO A 122 -3.59 25.19 -4.33
C PRO A 122 -2.74 25.75 -3.19
N VAL A 123 -1.78 26.60 -3.53
CA VAL A 123 -1.00 27.33 -2.52
C VAL A 123 -1.93 28.40 -1.98
N TRP A 124 -2.13 28.38 -0.67
CA TRP A 124 -2.90 29.42 0.00
C TRP A 124 -2.23 30.78 -0.21
N ASP A 125 -3.02 31.76 -0.61
CA ASP A 125 -2.59 33.10 -1.02
C ASP A 125 -2.62 34.12 0.14
N GLY A 126 -2.96 33.67 1.35
CA GLY A 126 -3.13 34.54 2.51
C GLY A 126 -4.54 35.12 2.65
N SER A 127 -5.51 34.72 1.83
CA SER A 127 -6.90 35.18 1.91
C SER A 127 -7.75 34.35 2.89
N PRO A 128 -8.87 34.88 3.41
CA PRO A 128 -9.81 34.09 4.20
C PRO A 128 -10.38 32.93 3.38
N LEU A 129 -10.57 31.79 4.03
CA LEU A 129 -11.12 30.59 3.40
C LEU A 129 -12.59 30.43 3.80
N THR A 130 -13.46 30.36 2.79
CA THR A 130 -14.86 29.99 2.97
C THR A 130 -15.03 28.48 2.78
N LEU A 131 -15.53 27.81 3.81
CA LEU A 131 -15.66 26.34 3.88
C LEU A 131 -17.13 25.94 4.02
N ASP A 132 -17.57 24.97 3.21
CA ASP A 132 -18.85 24.27 3.46
C ASP A 132 -18.66 23.27 4.60
N VAL A 133 -19.42 23.47 5.66
CA VAL A 133 -19.34 22.68 6.89
C VAL A 133 -20.67 22.03 7.28
N ARG A 134 -21.68 22.11 6.40
CA ARG A 134 -23.08 21.75 6.69
C ARG A 134 -23.29 20.30 7.13
N GLN A 135 -22.37 19.40 6.76
CA GLN A 135 -22.41 17.98 7.11
C GLN A 135 -21.89 17.70 8.53
N THR A 136 -21.13 18.63 9.12
CA THR A 136 -20.42 18.44 10.40
C THR A 136 -20.96 19.36 11.49
N PHE A 137 -21.23 20.62 11.15
CA PHE A 137 -21.72 21.64 12.08
C PHE A 137 -23.11 22.12 11.65
N PRO A 138 -24.14 21.99 12.52
CA PRO A 138 -25.47 22.56 12.26
C PRO A 138 -25.44 24.07 12.05
N GLU A 139 -26.44 24.58 11.35
CA GLU A 139 -26.67 26.02 11.18
C GLU A 139 -26.73 26.74 12.55
N GLY A 140 -26.12 27.93 12.63
CA GLY A 140 -26.02 28.70 13.88
C GLY A 140 -24.97 28.22 14.88
N THR A 141 -24.26 27.12 14.60
CA THR A 141 -23.15 26.66 15.45
C THR A 141 -21.99 27.64 15.36
N VAL A 142 -21.41 28.03 16.51
CA VAL A 142 -20.15 28.76 16.53
C VAL A 142 -19.00 27.77 16.37
N VAL A 143 -18.24 27.90 15.28
CA VAL A 143 -17.10 27.07 14.93
C VAL A 143 -15.82 27.85 15.19
N ARG A 144 -14.81 27.18 15.72
CA ARG A 144 -13.49 27.73 16.05
C ARG A 144 -12.41 27.03 15.24
N ASP A 145 -11.48 27.78 14.68
CA ASP A 145 -10.19 27.22 14.26
C ASP A 145 -9.25 27.11 15.47
N TYR A 146 -8.80 25.89 15.77
CA TYR A 146 -7.93 25.60 16.89
C TYR A 146 -6.58 26.32 16.78
N TYR A 147 -6.04 26.49 15.56
CA TYR A 147 -4.72 27.08 15.37
C TYR A 147 -4.70 28.59 15.58
N SER A 148 -5.62 29.32 14.95
CA SER A 148 -5.73 30.79 15.09
C SER A 148 -6.53 31.23 16.31
N GLY A 149 -7.39 30.36 16.85
CA GLY A 149 -8.38 30.70 17.85
C GLY A 149 -9.55 31.53 17.33
N GLN A 150 -9.59 31.87 16.04
CA GLN A 150 -10.69 32.62 15.42
C GLN A 150 -11.96 31.78 15.40
N THR A 151 -13.10 32.46 15.43
CA THR A 151 -14.41 31.84 15.43
C THR A 151 -15.30 32.47 14.37
N ASP A 152 -16.16 31.66 13.76
CA ASP A 152 -17.23 32.12 12.89
C ASP A 152 -18.50 31.28 13.12
N THR A 153 -19.66 31.83 12.80
CA THR A 153 -20.95 31.15 12.96
C THR A 153 -21.38 30.54 11.64
N VAL A 154 -21.82 29.28 11.67
CA VAL A 154 -22.33 28.61 10.45
C VAL A 154 -23.54 29.37 9.92
N GLN A 155 -23.37 29.97 8.74
CA GLN A 155 -24.40 30.69 8.00
C GLN A 155 -24.56 30.07 6.61
N ASN A 156 -25.77 29.64 6.26
CA ASN A 156 -26.08 28.90 5.04
C ASN A 156 -25.23 27.62 4.87
N GLY A 157 -24.83 27.01 5.98
CA GLY A 157 -23.94 25.85 6.01
C GLY A 157 -22.47 26.15 5.73
N GLN A 158 -22.06 27.43 5.72
CA GLN A 158 -20.68 27.85 5.49
C GLN A 158 -20.11 28.65 6.66
N ILE A 159 -18.78 28.68 6.74
CA ILE A 159 -18.00 29.58 7.60
C ILE A 159 -16.87 30.21 6.79
N THR A 160 -16.40 31.39 7.20
CA THR A 160 -15.24 32.08 6.63
C THR A 160 -14.24 32.39 7.73
N LEU A 161 -13.05 31.79 7.65
CA LEU A 161 -11.98 31.98 8.63
C LEU A 161 -10.66 32.27 7.92
N GLN A 162 -9.83 33.09 8.55
CA GLN A 162 -8.46 33.34 8.09
C GLN A 162 -7.53 32.30 8.73
N PRO A 163 -6.86 31.42 7.95
CA PRO A 163 -5.83 30.55 8.48
C PRO A 163 -4.73 31.33 9.21
N ALA A 164 -4.18 30.72 10.27
CA ALA A 164 -2.97 31.21 10.93
C ALA A 164 -1.75 31.06 10.00
N ASP A 165 -0.53 31.21 10.54
CA ASP A 165 0.70 30.81 9.86
C ASP A 165 0.83 29.27 9.78
N SER A 166 -0.18 28.65 9.16
CA SER A 166 -0.39 27.21 9.02
C SER A 166 -0.47 26.80 7.55
N HIS A 167 -0.01 27.67 6.64
CA HIS A 167 -0.03 27.45 5.19
C HIS A 167 -1.42 27.04 4.64
N GLY A 168 -2.49 27.66 5.14
CA GLY A 168 -3.86 27.41 4.69
C GLY A 168 -4.57 26.25 5.41
N LEU A 169 -3.96 25.65 6.44
CA LEU A 169 -4.58 24.59 7.24
C LEU A 169 -5.48 25.18 8.34
N LEU A 170 -6.73 24.73 8.39
CA LEU A 170 -7.70 25.03 9.45
C LEU A 170 -8.08 23.74 10.19
N LEU A 171 -8.13 23.79 11.53
CA LEU A 171 -8.63 22.69 12.36
C LEU A 171 -9.89 23.15 13.09
N LEU A 172 -11.05 22.71 12.61
CA LEU A 172 -12.34 23.21 13.07
C LEU A 172 -12.90 22.39 14.24
N GLU A 173 -13.30 23.08 15.31
CA GLU A 173 -14.02 22.55 16.46
C GLU A 173 -15.25 23.43 16.78
N ARG A 174 -16.18 22.96 17.62
CA ARG A 174 -17.22 23.88 18.16
C ARG A 174 -16.59 24.80 19.18
N ALA A 175 -16.87 26.10 19.11
CA ALA A 175 -16.39 27.07 20.09
C ALA A 175 -17.05 26.88 21.46
N GLU A 176 -18.28 26.38 21.47
CA GLU A 176 -18.98 25.98 22.69
C GLU A 176 -18.32 24.73 23.27
N THR A 177 -17.53 24.93 24.31
CA THR A 177 -17.12 23.82 25.17
C THR A 177 -18.29 23.53 26.09
N HIS A 178 -18.95 22.37 25.91
CA HIS A 178 -19.81 21.83 26.95
C HIS A 178 -18.97 21.81 28.23
N ALA A 179 -19.47 22.45 29.30
CA ALA A 179 -18.77 22.57 30.56
C ALA A 179 -18.05 21.26 30.89
N SER A 180 -16.74 21.34 31.11
CA SER A 180 -15.90 20.18 31.35
C SER A 180 -16.57 19.29 32.39
N ALA A 181 -17.01 18.11 31.99
CA ALA A 181 -17.47 17.13 32.96
C ALA A 181 -16.31 16.91 33.95
N PRO A 182 -16.57 16.88 35.26
CA PRO A 182 -15.51 16.69 36.23
C PRO A 182 -14.72 15.43 35.86
N PHE A 183 -13.41 15.59 35.66
CA PHE A 183 -12.53 14.50 35.31
C PHE A 183 -12.71 13.36 36.33
N ASN A 184 -13.10 12.18 35.84
CA ASN A 184 -13.43 11.03 36.67
C ASN A 184 -12.61 9.81 36.24
N TRP A 185 -11.94 9.19 37.21
CA TRP A 185 -11.08 8.02 37.01
C TRP A 185 -11.85 6.68 37.02
N ARG A 186 -13.15 6.67 37.35
CA ARG A 186 -13.95 5.44 37.39
C ARG A 186 -13.85 4.72 36.03
N ASN A 187 -13.39 3.47 36.06
CA ASN A 187 -13.14 2.60 34.90
C ASN A 187 -11.95 2.95 33.99
N ALA A 188 -11.02 3.82 34.40
CA ALA A 188 -9.77 4.02 33.66
C ALA A 188 -8.78 2.86 33.91
N THR A 189 -8.32 2.18 32.85
CA THR A 189 -7.18 1.26 32.93
C THR A 189 -5.89 2.05 32.71
N VAL A 190 -5.09 2.20 33.77
CA VAL A 190 -3.80 2.90 33.70
C VAL A 190 -2.71 1.91 33.32
N TYR A 191 -2.02 2.17 32.20
CA TYR A 191 -0.85 1.40 31.78
C TYR A 191 0.43 2.13 32.18
N PHE A 192 1.28 1.47 32.96
CA PHE A 192 2.63 1.94 33.23
C PHE A 192 3.56 1.38 32.15
N VAL A 193 4.01 2.23 31.23
CA VAL A 193 5.04 1.85 30.26
C VAL A 193 6.38 2.36 30.76
N LEU A 194 7.24 1.44 31.19
CA LEU A 194 8.63 1.73 31.53
C LEU A 194 9.47 1.66 30.25
N THR A 195 9.82 2.81 29.68
CA THR A 195 10.86 2.87 28.65
C THR A 195 12.22 2.89 29.33
N ASP A 196 12.93 1.76 29.27
CA ASP A 196 14.32 1.67 29.68
C ASP A 196 15.20 2.49 28.72
N ARG A 197 15.96 3.43 29.28
CA ARG A 197 16.83 4.34 28.54
C ARG A 197 18.26 3.79 28.56
N PHE A 198 18.50 2.61 28.00
CA PHE A 198 19.88 2.18 27.73
C PHE A 198 20.50 3.05 26.62
N ARG A 199 21.02 4.23 26.97
CA ARG A 199 21.89 5.03 26.11
C ARG A 199 23.36 4.74 26.43
N ARG A 200 24.01 4.03 25.50
CA ARG A 200 25.46 3.92 25.24
C ARG A 200 26.31 3.06 26.20
N TRP A 201 26.71 1.87 25.73
CA TRP A 201 27.88 1.15 26.22
C TRP A 201 29.16 1.81 25.65
N ARG A 202 29.73 2.76 26.40
CA ARG A 202 31.14 3.12 26.28
C ARG A 202 31.68 3.08 27.70
N ARG A 203 32.54 2.11 28.02
CA ARG A 203 33.21 2.03 29.32
C ARG A 203 34.06 3.30 29.50
N PRO A 204 33.84 4.15 30.52
CA PRO A 204 34.85 5.07 30.97
C PRO A 204 35.66 4.39 32.08
N ALA A 205 36.97 4.63 32.05
CA ALA A 205 37.87 4.29 33.14
C ALA A 205 37.33 4.78 34.49
N ALA A 206 37.65 4.01 35.53
CA ALA A 206 37.25 4.25 36.90
C ALA A 206 37.58 5.67 37.36
N SER A 207 36.57 6.36 37.90
CA SER A 207 36.75 7.39 38.93
C SER A 207 35.43 7.56 39.66
N ALA A 208 35.42 7.09 40.91
CA ALA A 208 34.29 7.17 41.81
C ALA A 208 33.96 8.64 42.12
N ARG A 209 32.76 9.09 41.72
CA ARG A 209 32.12 10.25 42.32
C ARG A 209 30.65 9.95 42.62
N ARG A 210 30.39 9.91 43.92
CA ARG A 210 29.16 10.01 44.69
C ARG A 210 27.88 10.33 43.90
N TRP A 211 26.90 9.43 44.07
CA TRP A 211 25.51 9.52 43.62
C TRP A 211 24.79 10.77 44.17
N LEU A 212 24.12 11.51 43.27
CA LEU A 212 23.00 12.40 43.58
C LEU A 212 21.74 11.79 42.94
N PRO A 213 20.60 11.73 43.65
CA PRO A 213 19.37 11.18 43.10
C PRO A 213 18.77 12.20 42.12
N ALA A 214 18.86 11.92 40.82
CA ALA A 214 18.11 12.66 39.81
C ALA A 214 16.68 12.12 39.76
N SER A 215 15.73 12.93 40.23
CA SER A 215 14.30 12.72 40.08
C SER A 215 13.93 12.61 38.60
N ALA A 216 13.51 11.42 38.16
CA ALA A 216 12.99 11.20 36.82
C ALA A 216 11.51 11.64 36.76
N PRO A 217 11.08 12.51 35.81
CA PRO A 217 9.68 12.75 35.59
C PRO A 217 9.06 11.50 34.94
N ALA A 218 8.18 10.82 35.66
CA ALA A 218 7.28 9.82 35.12
C ALA A 218 6.21 10.55 34.29
N TYR A 219 6.16 10.30 32.99
CA TYR A 219 5.07 10.79 32.15
C TYR A 219 3.93 9.77 32.18
N ILE A 220 2.75 10.24 32.59
CA ILE A 220 1.50 9.47 32.54
C ILE A 220 0.83 9.79 31.21
N ALA A 221 0.63 8.79 30.36
CA ALA A 221 -0.16 8.93 29.14
C ALA A 221 -1.59 8.45 29.43
N ILE A 222 -2.57 9.35 29.37
CA ILE A 222 -3.99 9.05 29.51
C ILE A 222 -4.63 9.15 28.12
N SER A 223 -5.17 8.05 27.62
CA SER A 223 -5.94 8.01 26.37
C SER A 223 -7.42 8.17 26.71
N ALA A 224 -7.94 9.39 26.56
CA ALA A 224 -9.36 9.62 26.41
C ALA A 224 -9.66 9.54 24.91
N ARG A 225 -10.57 8.67 24.47
CA ARG A 225 -10.97 8.56 23.07
C ARG A 225 -11.97 9.68 22.75
N PRO A 226 -11.65 10.69 21.92
CA PRO A 226 -12.68 11.44 21.23
C PRO A 226 -13.15 10.58 20.05
N ASN A 227 -14.46 10.47 19.89
CA ASN A 227 -15.08 9.82 18.75
C ASN A 227 -14.85 10.72 17.50
N ALA A 228 -13.67 10.64 16.91
CA ALA A 228 -13.30 11.36 15.70
C ALA A 228 -13.60 10.47 14.48
N THR A 229 -14.75 10.68 13.85
CA THR A 229 -15.06 10.13 12.52
C THR A 229 -14.24 10.88 11.48
N CYS A 230 -13.18 10.24 10.98
CA CYS A 230 -12.33 10.75 9.92
C CYS A 230 -13.06 10.64 8.57
N SER A 231 -13.33 11.76 7.90
CA SER A 231 -13.83 11.79 6.53
C SER A 231 -12.69 11.43 5.56
N THR A 232 -12.88 10.36 4.80
CA THR A 232 -11.84 9.62 4.06
C THR A 232 -11.35 10.30 2.76
N ARG A 233 -11.61 11.59 2.53
CA ARG A 233 -11.25 12.22 1.23
C ARG A 233 -9.80 12.70 1.10
N CYS A 234 -9.03 12.87 2.18
CA CYS A 234 -7.65 13.37 2.10
C CYS A 234 -6.65 12.64 3.00
N ALA A 235 -6.74 11.30 3.12
CA ALA A 235 -5.87 10.52 4.01
C ALA A 235 -4.41 10.33 3.53
N ARG A 236 -3.94 11.00 2.47
CA ARG A 236 -2.58 10.79 1.91
C ARG A 236 -1.63 12.00 1.97
N CYS A 237 -2.02 13.12 2.58
CA CYS A 237 -1.13 14.29 2.68
C CYS A 237 -0.43 14.46 4.05
N CYS A 238 -0.65 13.58 5.05
CA CYS A 238 -0.01 13.68 6.37
C CYS A 238 1.28 12.86 6.52
N ARG A 239 2.09 12.72 5.47
CA ARG A 239 3.47 12.24 5.58
C ARG A 239 4.39 13.10 4.71
N THR A 240 4.99 14.11 5.32
CA THR A 240 6.43 14.16 5.66
C THR A 240 6.69 15.41 6.46
#